data_AF-L1LBM5-F1
#
_entry.id   AF-L1LBM5-F1
#
_cell.length_a   1.000
_cell.length_b   1.000
_cell.length_c   1.000
_cell.angle_alpha   90.00
_cell.angle_beta   90.00
_cell.angle_gamma   90.00
#
_symmetry.space_group_name_H-M   'P 1'
#
loop_
_entity.id
_entity.type
_entity.pdbx_description
1 polymer ?
#
loop_
_entity_poly.entity_id
_entity_poly.type
_entity_poly.pdbx_seq_one_letter_code
_entity_poly.pdbx_strand_id
1 'polypeptide(L)'
;MTSNEVTIDIGKYPRSKGVETDNKIGYYYQSGGKVLLEETYYPEPDGTYMKLTHTPEHANIQSITHNDIIQTVSSDLSEFKSVAVFYWSGDSIFGNPLLIQLGNDDNEYYNSTPERLTYWDKLTLTAINLKSELDKQNCERNKVHIVKISEKGNTNNTYQCPSCSKEDIQTHYNNSHPGSSYYIHSIPGSSAQISGFRDNEANQVGLPSIKNLKFVFVYWNKPAAKPVLIHYPQSPPRCFRRNSDNDDTWVEVSRYQEQLLNDKEYYPSITIDLMSANVPYTDNSVIVTVRNTIVEGGYSKFEHSLRGGLVMIAQAKHSSNVLNDILSNDKLDSITAYYSGDDPGRKEKLLLVELRSSGGTKYEYFHRETKSAPTWSKYSGSGGETKLSNLKETLDKLKKVQFPSGKSTLRKALEGCGETGAAGGVVAEAYNFFFNPNKSATRQIIRLFTRIL
;
A
#
# COMPACT_ATOMS: atom_id res chain seq x y z
N MET A 1 -39.51 11.49 10.68
CA MET A 1 -38.66 10.46 10.07
C MET A 1 -37.64 10.09 11.13
N THR A 2 -37.63 8.84 11.59
CA THR A 2 -36.61 8.36 12.54
C THR A 2 -35.25 8.42 11.86
N SER A 3 -34.27 9.10 12.47
CA SER A 3 -32.88 9.05 11.99
C SER A 3 -32.46 7.58 11.96
N ASN A 4 -31.96 7.12 10.81
CA ASN A 4 -31.33 5.81 10.76
C ASN A 4 -30.04 5.90 11.57
N GLU A 5 -29.97 5.12 12.63
CA GLU A 5 -28.85 5.06 13.57
C GLU A 5 -28.13 3.73 13.38
N VAL A 6 -26.80 3.76 13.41
CA VAL A 6 -25.97 2.56 13.25
C VAL A 6 -24.99 2.38 14.40
N THR A 7 -24.67 1.12 14.66
CA THR A 7 -23.60 0.73 15.58
C THR A 7 -22.35 0.35 14.79
N ILE A 8 -21.25 1.05 15.01
CA ILE A 8 -19.96 0.72 14.40
C ILE A 8 -19.27 -0.36 15.23
N ASP A 9 -19.16 -1.58 14.70
CA ASP A 9 -18.31 -2.62 15.27
C ASP A 9 -16.89 -2.48 14.71
N ILE A 10 -15.97 -1.93 15.50
CA ILE A 10 -14.55 -1.78 15.12
C ILE A 10 -13.83 -3.13 15.04
N GLY A 11 -14.43 -4.22 15.53
CA GLY A 11 -13.91 -5.59 15.34
C GLY A 11 -14.17 -6.16 13.94
N LYS A 12 -14.90 -5.44 13.08
CA LYS A 12 -15.09 -5.81 11.68
C LYS A 12 -13.89 -5.40 10.85
N TYR A 13 -13.35 -6.36 10.10
CA TYR A 13 -12.23 -6.17 9.18
C TYR A 13 -12.52 -6.93 7.88
N PRO A 14 -11.86 -6.59 6.75
CA PRO A 14 -12.05 -7.31 5.50
C PRO A 14 -11.94 -8.82 5.68
N ARG A 15 -12.92 -9.56 5.15
CA ARG A 15 -13.00 -11.04 5.21
C ARG A 15 -13.32 -11.62 6.60
N SER A 16 -13.64 -10.78 7.60
CA SER A 16 -14.17 -11.27 8.87
C SER A 16 -15.65 -11.69 8.75
N LYS A 17 -16.16 -12.40 9.76
CA LYS A 17 -17.54 -12.90 9.76
C LYS A 17 -18.55 -11.74 9.72
N GLY A 18 -19.43 -11.76 8.73
CA GLY A 18 -20.48 -10.76 8.52
C GLY A 18 -20.05 -9.54 7.70
N VAL A 19 -18.82 -9.54 7.18
CA VAL A 19 -18.35 -8.54 6.20
C VAL A 19 -18.50 -9.12 4.80
N GLU A 20 -19.26 -8.41 3.97
CA GLU A 20 -19.51 -8.71 2.57
C GLU A 20 -18.57 -7.90 1.67
N THR A 21 -18.43 -8.32 0.41
CA THR A 21 -17.64 -7.61 -0.61
C THR A 21 -18.54 -7.25 -1.78
N ASP A 22 -18.52 -5.99 -2.18
CA ASP A 22 -19.17 -5.48 -3.39
C ASP A 22 -18.11 -4.88 -4.32
N ASN A 23 -18.15 -5.32 -5.58
CA ASN A 23 -17.15 -4.97 -6.59
C ASN A 23 -17.07 -3.48 -6.93
N LYS A 24 -18.00 -2.63 -6.48
CA LYS A 24 -18.04 -1.19 -6.72
C LYS A 24 -17.59 -0.35 -5.54
N ILE A 25 -17.92 -0.80 -4.33
CA ILE A 25 -17.77 -0.02 -3.08
C ILE A 25 -16.77 -0.63 -2.10
N GLY A 26 -16.33 -1.86 -2.32
CA GLY A 26 -15.38 -2.56 -1.45
C GLY A 26 -16.05 -3.42 -0.38
N TYR A 27 -15.53 -3.35 0.85
CA TYR A 27 -16.04 -4.15 1.96
C TYR A 27 -17.16 -3.42 2.70
N TYR A 28 -18.16 -4.15 3.19
CA TYR A 28 -19.22 -3.56 4.02
C TYR A 28 -19.84 -4.59 4.97
N TYR A 29 -20.58 -4.13 5.97
CA TYR A 29 -21.41 -4.97 6.84
C TYR A 29 -22.73 -4.26 7.20
N GLN A 30 -23.68 -5.00 7.76
CA GLN A 30 -24.97 -4.48 8.22
C GLN A 30 -24.99 -4.36 9.74
N SER A 31 -25.39 -3.19 10.26
CA SER A 31 -25.52 -2.92 11.70
C SER A 31 -26.51 -1.77 11.96
N GLY A 32 -27.81 -2.05 11.82
CA GLY A 32 -28.87 -1.02 11.78
C GLY A 32 -28.94 -0.25 10.44
N GLY A 33 -27.91 -0.40 9.62
CA GLY A 33 -27.75 0.15 8.28
C GLY A 33 -26.45 -0.37 7.68
N LYS A 34 -26.19 -0.01 6.41
CA LYS A 34 -24.97 -0.44 5.71
C LYS A 34 -23.79 0.41 6.16
N VAL A 35 -22.69 -0.23 6.54
CA VAL A 35 -21.44 0.43 6.94
C VAL A 35 -20.33 -0.01 5.99
N LEU A 36 -19.77 0.96 5.27
CA LEU A 36 -18.63 0.76 4.39
C LEU A 36 -17.35 0.62 5.21
N LEU A 37 -16.45 -0.25 4.76
CA LEU A 37 -15.21 -0.58 5.43
C LEU A 37 -14.03 -0.41 4.47
N GLU A 38 -13.11 0.49 4.83
CA GLU A 38 -11.88 0.76 4.10
C GLU A 38 -10.66 0.32 4.90
N GLU A 39 -9.72 -0.37 4.25
CA GLU A 39 -8.46 -0.82 4.84
C GLU A 39 -7.28 -0.07 4.21
N THR A 40 -6.47 0.59 5.04
CA THR A 40 -5.29 1.33 4.60
C THR A 40 -4.09 1.08 5.52
N TYR A 41 -2.88 1.14 4.96
CA TYR A 41 -1.65 0.98 5.73
C TYR A 41 -1.13 2.33 6.23
N TYR A 42 -0.57 2.35 7.43
CA TYR A 42 0.03 3.54 8.03
C TYR A 42 1.37 3.24 8.75
N PRO A 43 2.37 4.12 8.66
CA PRO A 43 2.49 5.16 7.63
C PRO A 43 2.75 4.50 6.27
N GLU A 44 2.30 5.11 5.17
CA GLU A 44 2.76 4.70 3.84
C GLU A 44 4.22 5.15 3.64
N PRO A 45 5.08 4.34 2.99
CA PRO A 45 4.86 2.98 2.48
C PRO A 45 5.24 1.86 3.48
N ASP A 46 5.69 2.16 4.70
CA ASP A 46 6.15 1.14 5.65
C ASP A 46 5.02 0.17 6.06
N GLY A 47 3.88 0.72 6.45
CA GLY A 47 2.67 -0.01 6.80
C GLY A 47 2.81 -0.83 8.09
N THR A 48 3.48 -0.28 9.10
CA THR A 48 3.58 -0.87 10.45
C THR A 48 2.21 -1.09 11.09
N TYR A 49 1.25 -0.23 10.76
CA TYR A 49 -0.10 -0.20 11.28
C TYR A 49 -1.11 -0.38 10.16
N MET A 50 -2.25 -0.95 10.51
CA MET A 50 -3.44 -0.98 9.68
C MET A 50 -4.46 0.01 10.23
N LYS A 51 -5.02 0.85 9.38
CA LYS A 51 -6.15 1.72 9.68
C LYS A 51 -7.39 1.14 9.00
N LEU A 52 -8.40 0.80 9.79
CA LEU A 52 -9.72 0.39 9.30
C LEU A 52 -10.69 1.55 9.51
N THR A 53 -11.31 2.02 8.42
CA THR A 53 -12.26 3.15 8.45
C THR A 53 -13.67 2.64 8.17
N HIS A 54 -14.57 2.88 9.11
CA HIS A 54 -15.97 2.48 9.08
C HIS A 54 -16.83 3.71 8.78
N THR A 55 -17.59 3.68 7.68
CA THR A 55 -18.39 4.81 7.20
C THR A 55 -19.84 4.38 6.98
N PRO A 56 -20.80 4.82 7.82
CA PRO A 56 -22.22 4.58 7.60
C PRO A 56 -22.71 5.14 6.26
N GLU A 57 -23.52 4.36 5.54
CA GLU A 57 -24.21 4.79 4.32
C GLU A 57 -25.58 5.36 4.71
N HIS A 58 -25.71 6.69 4.66
CA HIS A 58 -26.96 7.43 4.95
C HIS A 58 -27.52 7.26 6.38
N ALA A 59 -26.63 7.16 7.38
CA ALA A 59 -27.01 7.03 8.79
C ALA A 59 -26.04 7.78 9.72
N ASN A 60 -26.50 8.06 10.94
CA ASN A 60 -25.66 8.63 12.01
C ASN A 60 -25.08 7.52 12.88
N ILE A 61 -23.89 7.76 13.45
CA ILE A 61 -23.27 6.82 14.38
C ILE A 61 -23.92 6.99 15.76
N GLN A 62 -24.51 5.92 16.28
CA GLN A 62 -25.14 5.91 17.61
C GLN A 62 -24.18 5.37 18.67
N SER A 63 -23.45 4.30 18.34
CA SER A 63 -22.54 3.66 19.28
C SER A 63 -21.37 2.97 18.57
N ILE A 64 -20.31 2.72 19.32
CA ILE A 64 -19.15 1.94 18.88
C ILE A 64 -19.08 0.68 19.73
N THR A 65 -18.86 -0.47 19.10
CA THR A 65 -18.61 -1.75 19.76
C THR A 65 -17.32 -2.38 19.25
N HIS A 66 -16.73 -3.28 20.02
CA HIS A 66 -15.62 -4.13 19.60
C HIS A 66 -15.93 -5.56 20.05
N ASN A 67 -16.25 -6.43 19.10
CA ASN A 67 -16.73 -7.80 19.40
C ASN A 67 -17.94 -7.77 20.36
N ASP A 68 -18.95 -6.98 20.00
CA ASP A 68 -20.20 -6.80 20.76
C ASP A 68 -20.06 -6.08 22.12
N ILE A 69 -18.85 -5.65 22.51
CA ILE A 69 -18.61 -4.89 23.73
C ILE A 69 -18.61 -3.39 23.43
N ILE A 70 -19.47 -2.63 24.10
CA ILE A 70 -19.57 -1.16 23.94
C ILE A 70 -18.23 -0.49 24.25
N GLN A 71 -17.84 0.42 23.36
CA GLN A 71 -16.68 1.30 23.48
C GLN A 71 -17.20 2.72 23.75
N THR A 72 -16.92 3.24 24.94
CA THR A 72 -17.36 4.57 25.37
C THR A 72 -16.31 5.61 25.00
N VAL A 73 -16.69 6.57 24.18
CA VAL A 73 -15.96 7.82 23.91
C VAL A 73 -16.69 8.99 24.56
N SER A 74 -15.99 10.07 24.87
CA SER A 74 -16.59 11.24 25.53
C SER A 74 -17.34 12.20 24.60
N SER A 75 -17.14 12.10 23.28
CA SER A 75 -17.81 12.96 22.29
C SER A 75 -19.16 12.42 21.82
N ASP A 76 -20.00 13.31 21.30
CA ASP A 76 -21.26 12.95 20.64
C ASP A 76 -20.97 12.30 19.28
N LEU A 77 -21.23 11.00 19.18
CA LEU A 77 -20.97 10.21 17.98
C LEU A 77 -21.81 10.66 16.77
N SER A 78 -22.95 11.32 17.00
CA SER A 78 -23.85 11.73 15.93
C SER A 78 -23.30 12.86 15.05
N GLU A 79 -22.26 13.57 15.51
CA GLU A 79 -21.56 14.62 14.76
C GLU A 79 -20.57 14.08 13.73
N PHE A 80 -20.19 12.80 13.84
CA PHE A 80 -19.16 12.18 13.02
C PHE A 80 -19.74 11.35 11.87
N LYS A 81 -19.03 11.34 10.74
CA LYS A 81 -19.41 10.58 9.53
C LYS A 81 -18.69 9.24 9.42
N SER A 82 -17.66 9.02 10.21
CA SER A 82 -16.81 7.84 10.12
C SER A 82 -16.12 7.59 11.45
N VAL A 83 -15.73 6.34 11.67
CA VAL A 83 -14.85 5.92 12.78
C VAL A 83 -13.70 5.16 12.14
N ALA A 84 -12.47 5.59 12.39
CA ALA A 84 -11.30 4.81 12.06
C ALA A 84 -10.67 4.22 13.31
N VAL A 85 -10.09 3.04 13.17
CA VAL A 85 -9.36 2.36 14.24
C VAL A 85 -8.01 1.90 13.72
N PHE A 86 -6.99 2.08 14.54
CA PHE A 86 -5.63 1.68 14.22
C PHE A 86 -5.26 0.38 14.94
N TYR A 87 -4.71 -0.55 14.19
CA TYR A 87 -4.20 -1.83 14.65
C TYR A 87 -2.74 -1.99 14.27
N TRP A 88 -2.01 -2.81 15.00
CA TRP A 88 -0.71 -3.26 14.54
C TRP A 88 -0.86 -4.22 13.35
N SER A 89 -0.09 -4.05 12.28
CA SER A 89 -0.19 -4.92 11.10
C SER A 89 0.18 -6.38 11.39
N GLY A 90 0.87 -6.63 12.51
CA GLY A 90 1.12 -7.98 13.01
C GLY A 90 -0.08 -8.61 13.72
N ASP A 91 -1.09 -7.85 14.13
CA ASP A 91 -2.31 -8.38 14.74
C ASP A 91 -3.30 -8.83 13.65
N SER A 92 -3.14 -10.07 13.19
CA SER A 92 -3.92 -10.65 12.10
C SER A 92 -5.41 -10.83 12.40
N ILE A 93 -5.82 -10.74 13.67
CA ILE A 93 -7.23 -10.86 14.08
C ILE A 93 -7.81 -9.52 14.50
N PHE A 94 -7.02 -8.44 14.45
CA PHE A 94 -7.42 -7.09 14.84
C PHE A 94 -8.02 -7.05 16.26
N GLY A 95 -7.46 -7.85 17.17
CA GLY A 95 -7.99 -8.04 18.51
C GLY A 95 -7.61 -6.92 19.49
N ASN A 96 -6.57 -6.13 19.15
CA ASN A 96 -6.02 -5.10 20.04
C ASN A 96 -6.05 -3.74 19.36
N PRO A 97 -7.19 -3.01 19.41
CA PRO A 97 -7.26 -1.65 18.91
C PRO A 97 -6.28 -0.77 19.70
N LEU A 98 -5.50 0.03 18.97
CA LEU A 98 -4.48 0.92 19.53
C LEU A 98 -5.03 2.32 19.76
N LEU A 99 -5.70 2.87 18.75
CA LEU A 99 -6.32 4.19 18.76
C LEU A 99 -7.64 4.18 17.98
N ILE A 100 -8.58 5.02 18.40
CA ILE A 100 -9.80 5.36 17.64
C ILE A 100 -9.65 6.79 17.12
N GLN A 101 -10.09 7.05 15.89
CA GLN A 101 -10.19 8.37 15.28
C GLN A 101 -11.65 8.58 14.85
N LEU A 102 -12.29 9.68 15.26
CA LEU A 102 -13.66 9.99 14.88
C LEU A 102 -13.68 11.04 13.77
N GLY A 103 -14.13 10.70 12.55
CA GLY A 103 -14.17 11.57 11.37
C GLY A 103 -12.94 11.45 10.44
N ASN A 104 -12.83 12.35 9.44
CA ASN A 104 -11.76 12.38 8.42
C ASN A 104 -10.66 13.43 8.70
N ASP A 105 -9.39 13.04 8.53
CA ASP A 105 -8.13 13.81 8.37
C ASP A 105 -7.74 14.97 9.33
N ASP A 106 -8.68 15.66 9.97
CA ASP A 106 -8.45 16.74 10.96
C ASP A 106 -9.04 16.41 12.34
N ASN A 107 -9.13 15.10 12.64
CA ASN A 107 -10.13 14.61 13.55
C ASN A 107 -9.62 14.03 14.87
N GLU A 108 -10.54 13.94 15.83
CA GLU A 108 -10.28 13.65 17.23
C GLU A 108 -9.76 12.21 17.40
N TYR A 109 -8.61 12.08 18.07
CA TYR A 109 -8.02 10.79 18.39
C TYR A 109 -8.32 10.42 19.82
N TYR A 110 -8.44 9.12 20.07
CA TYR A 110 -8.73 8.58 21.38
C TYR A 110 -7.85 7.37 21.66
N ASN A 111 -7.42 7.23 22.91
CA ASN A 111 -6.80 6.01 23.42
C ASN A 111 -7.56 5.49 24.64
N SER A 112 -7.36 4.21 24.95
CA SER A 112 -7.75 3.66 26.25
C SER A 112 -6.50 3.38 27.09
N THR A 113 -6.67 3.12 28.38
CA THR A 113 -5.58 2.58 29.22
C THR A 113 -5.74 1.07 29.36
N PRO A 114 -4.67 0.33 29.70
CA PRO A 114 -4.76 -1.11 29.96
C PRO A 114 -5.81 -1.49 31.02
N GLU A 115 -6.10 -0.59 31.97
CA GLU A 115 -7.08 -0.79 33.05
C GLU A 115 -8.53 -0.50 32.61
N ARG A 116 -8.72 0.23 31.51
CA ARG A 116 -10.04 0.69 31.03
C ARG A 116 -10.20 0.47 29.53
N LEU A 117 -10.07 -0.77 29.06
CA LEU A 117 -10.07 -1.11 27.63
C LEU A 117 -11.32 -0.67 26.85
N THR A 118 -12.45 -0.45 27.53
CA THR A 118 -13.72 0.00 26.92
C THR A 118 -13.96 1.51 27.02
N TYR A 119 -13.08 2.27 27.67
CA TYR A 119 -13.22 3.71 27.82
C TYR A 119 -12.08 4.44 27.13
N TRP A 120 -12.45 5.38 26.27
CA TRP A 120 -11.55 6.03 25.34
C TRP A 120 -11.47 7.53 25.65
N ASP A 121 -10.29 7.97 26.07
CA ASP A 121 -9.98 9.34 26.43
C ASP A 121 -9.44 10.10 25.21
N LYS A 122 -9.92 11.34 25.03
CA LYS A 122 -9.52 12.19 23.91
C LYS A 122 -8.05 12.59 24.04
N LEU A 123 -7.31 12.46 22.95
CA LEU A 123 -5.91 12.86 22.82
C LEU A 123 -5.76 14.11 21.95
N THR A 124 -4.78 14.94 22.30
CA THR A 124 -4.32 16.04 21.44
C THR A 124 -3.18 15.53 20.56
N LEU A 125 -3.51 14.96 19.40
CA LEU A 125 -2.54 14.48 18.42
C LEU A 125 -2.55 15.32 17.15
N THR A 126 -1.42 15.30 16.47
CA THR A 126 -1.21 15.83 15.11
C THR A 126 -0.71 14.69 14.23
N ALA A 127 -0.76 14.85 12.91
CA ALA A 127 -0.19 13.87 11.99
C ALA A 127 1.30 13.56 12.28
N ILE A 128 2.04 14.53 12.84
CA ILE A 128 3.47 14.42 13.16
C ILE A 128 3.71 13.46 14.34
N ASN A 129 2.86 13.49 15.37
CA ASN A 129 3.06 12.68 16.57
C ASN A 129 2.22 11.38 16.61
N LEU A 130 1.27 11.21 15.68
CA LEU A 130 0.40 10.04 15.59
C LEU A 130 1.18 8.71 15.60
N LYS A 131 2.23 8.60 14.78
CA LYS A 131 3.06 7.38 14.75
C LYS A 131 3.70 7.09 16.11
N SER A 132 4.23 8.11 16.80
CA SER A 132 4.88 7.89 18.10
C SER A 132 3.88 7.42 19.16
N GLU A 133 2.64 7.91 19.12
CA GLU A 133 1.59 7.42 20.03
C GLU A 133 1.17 5.98 19.67
N LEU A 134 1.05 5.64 18.38
CA LEU A 134 0.82 4.25 17.95
C LEU A 134 1.96 3.32 18.38
N ASP A 135 3.22 3.76 18.28
CA ASP A 135 4.40 3.02 18.74
C ASP A 135 4.30 2.73 20.25
N LYS A 136 3.92 3.75 21.03
CA LYS A 136 3.71 3.64 22.48
C LYS A 136 2.58 2.67 22.83
N GLN A 137 1.38 2.86 22.26
CA GLN A 137 0.22 2.00 22.52
C GLN A 137 0.51 0.54 22.14
N ASN A 138 1.23 0.32 21.04
CA ASN A 138 1.59 -1.03 20.59
C ASN A 138 2.60 -1.71 21.55
N CYS A 139 3.58 -0.96 22.09
CA CYS A 139 4.44 -1.50 23.15
C CYS A 139 3.64 -1.86 24.40
N GLU A 140 2.76 -0.96 24.87
CA GLU A 140 2.05 -1.17 26.13
C GLU A 140 1.08 -2.36 26.07
N ARG A 141 0.32 -2.46 24.97
CA ARG A 141 -0.75 -3.46 24.78
C ARG A 141 -0.22 -4.78 24.25
N ASN A 142 0.58 -4.73 23.18
CA ASN A 142 0.98 -5.93 22.44
C ASN A 142 2.41 -6.40 22.79
N LYS A 143 3.14 -5.67 23.65
CA LYS A 143 4.56 -5.93 23.96
C LYS A 143 5.42 -5.96 22.70
N VAL A 144 5.12 -5.03 21.79
CA VAL A 144 5.83 -4.85 20.52
C VAL A 144 6.77 -3.65 20.64
N HIS A 145 8.06 -3.91 20.54
CA HIS A 145 9.11 -2.92 20.81
C HIS A 145 9.69 -2.30 19.55
N ILE A 146 10.32 -1.14 19.70
CA ILE A 146 11.19 -0.55 18.68
C ILE A 146 12.65 -0.79 19.09
N VAL A 147 13.48 -1.21 18.15
CA VAL A 147 14.91 -1.43 18.39
C VAL A 147 15.69 -0.21 17.90
N LYS A 148 16.48 0.42 18.78
CA LYS A 148 17.37 1.53 18.42
C LYS A 148 18.71 0.96 17.94
N ILE A 149 18.85 0.78 16.62
CA ILE A 149 20.00 0.12 15.98
C ILE A 149 21.29 0.93 16.04
N SER A 150 21.20 2.21 16.43
CA SER A 150 22.36 3.08 16.66
C SER A 150 23.03 2.85 18.01
N GLU A 151 22.35 2.19 18.95
CA GLU A 151 22.87 1.94 20.29
C GLU A 151 24.01 0.93 20.21
N LYS A 152 25.20 1.41 20.60
CA LYS A 152 26.41 0.62 20.69
C LYS A 152 26.73 0.42 22.16
N GLY A 153 27.04 -0.81 22.52
CA GLY A 153 27.38 -1.17 23.88
C GLY A 153 28.60 -2.06 23.94
N ASN A 154 29.37 -1.94 25.02
CA ASN A 154 30.22 -3.04 25.46
C ASN A 154 29.33 -4.18 25.99
N THR A 155 29.93 -5.29 26.41
CA THR A 155 29.22 -6.43 27.00
C THR A 155 28.25 -5.97 28.11
N ASN A 156 26.95 -6.25 27.94
CA ASN A 156 25.85 -5.99 28.88
C ASN A 156 25.37 -4.53 29.00
N ASN A 157 25.59 -3.68 27.99
CA ASN A 157 24.95 -2.37 27.97
C ASN A 157 23.45 -2.50 27.66
N THR A 158 22.60 -1.75 28.36
CA THR A 158 21.15 -1.72 28.12
C THR A 158 20.71 -0.33 27.70
N TYR A 159 19.61 -0.27 26.95
CA TYR A 159 18.89 0.97 26.69
C TYR A 159 17.39 0.74 26.76
N GLN A 160 16.63 1.78 27.08
CA GLN A 160 15.19 1.71 27.19
C GLN A 160 14.53 1.67 25.81
N CYS A 161 13.50 0.83 25.63
CA CYS A 161 12.69 0.78 24.42
C CYS A 161 12.17 2.20 24.06
N PRO A 162 12.49 2.74 22.87
CA PRO A 162 12.12 4.10 22.48
C PRO A 162 10.60 4.39 22.47
N SER A 163 9.76 3.35 22.39
CA SER A 163 8.31 3.51 22.33
C SER A 163 7.66 3.76 23.69
N CYS A 164 8.19 3.14 24.75
CA CYS A 164 7.50 3.04 26.04
C CYS A 164 8.40 3.30 27.24
N SER A 165 9.72 3.39 27.05
CA SER A 165 10.71 3.69 28.08
C SER A 165 10.67 2.80 29.33
N LYS A 166 10.10 1.59 29.20
CA LYS A 166 9.87 0.64 30.30
C LYS A 166 10.67 -0.67 30.14
N GLU A 167 10.94 -1.07 28.90
CA GLU A 167 11.61 -2.34 28.60
C GLU A 167 13.08 -2.12 28.29
N ASP A 168 13.96 -2.85 28.98
CA ASP A 168 15.40 -2.83 28.75
C ASP A 168 15.78 -3.72 27.57
N ILE A 169 16.36 -3.13 26.53
CA ILE A 169 16.94 -3.87 25.41
C ILE A 169 18.44 -4.00 25.64
N GLN A 170 18.92 -5.24 25.68
CA GLN A 170 20.33 -5.53 25.89
C GLN A 170 21.11 -5.44 24.58
N THR A 171 22.32 -4.92 24.64
CA THR A 171 23.26 -4.88 23.52
C THR A 171 24.52 -5.66 23.85
N HIS A 172 25.00 -6.42 22.87
CA HIS A 172 26.24 -7.18 22.99
C HIS A 172 27.12 -6.96 21.77
N TYR A 173 28.35 -6.49 21.99
CA TYR A 173 29.36 -6.35 20.94
C TYR A 173 29.97 -7.69 20.57
N ASN A 174 30.11 -7.94 19.26
CA ASN A 174 30.82 -9.08 18.75
C ASN A 174 31.65 -8.72 17.51
N ASN A 175 32.91 -9.17 17.51
CA ASN A 175 33.89 -8.92 16.46
C ASN A 175 34.47 -10.21 15.86
N SER A 176 33.72 -11.31 15.96
CA SER A 176 34.14 -12.62 15.45
C SER A 176 34.29 -12.67 13.92
N HIS A 177 33.72 -11.71 13.19
CA HIS A 177 33.77 -11.67 11.72
C HIS A 177 34.90 -10.74 11.25
N PRO A 178 35.88 -11.23 10.47
CA PRO A 178 36.93 -10.39 9.90
C PRO A 178 36.34 -9.23 9.09
N GLY A 179 36.87 -8.02 9.29
CA GLY A 179 36.47 -6.84 8.52
C GLY A 179 35.13 -6.19 8.93
N SER A 180 34.37 -6.78 9.86
CA SER A 180 33.13 -6.17 10.35
C SER A 180 32.98 -6.30 11.86
N SER A 181 32.18 -5.42 12.44
CA SER A 181 31.69 -5.59 13.80
C SER A 181 30.18 -5.60 13.78
N TYR A 182 29.57 -6.38 14.66
CA TYR A 182 28.13 -6.34 14.82
C TYR A 182 27.74 -6.25 16.29
N TYR A 183 26.55 -5.72 16.50
CA TYR A 183 25.91 -5.62 17.80
C TYR A 183 24.67 -6.48 17.78
N ILE A 184 24.51 -7.30 18.82
CA ILE A 184 23.32 -8.11 19.02
C ILE A 184 22.40 -7.32 19.94
N HIS A 185 21.21 -6.96 19.44
CA HIS A 185 20.15 -6.39 20.25
C HIS A 185 19.24 -7.53 20.71
N SER A 186 19.19 -7.76 22.02
CA SER A 186 18.39 -8.81 22.65
C SER A 186 17.24 -8.17 23.42
N ILE A 187 16.02 -8.54 23.06
CA ILE A 187 14.82 -8.13 23.79
C ILE A 187 14.51 -9.23 24.81
N PRO A 188 14.43 -8.91 26.11
CA PRO A 188 14.12 -9.90 27.13
C PRO A 188 12.73 -10.52 26.90
N GLY A 189 12.58 -11.77 27.35
CA GLY A 189 11.33 -12.54 27.22
C GLY A 189 11.32 -13.54 26.06
N SER A 190 10.44 -14.53 26.15
CA SER A 190 10.33 -15.62 25.17
C SER A 190 9.56 -15.24 23.91
N SER A 191 8.73 -14.19 23.98
CA SER A 191 7.78 -13.79 22.93
C SER A 191 8.00 -12.35 22.46
N ALA A 192 9.24 -11.88 22.42
CA ALA A 192 9.56 -10.53 21.95
C ALA A 192 9.08 -10.30 20.52
N GLN A 193 8.49 -9.13 20.30
CA GLN A 193 7.97 -8.68 19.00
C GLN A 193 8.57 -7.31 18.70
N ILE A 194 8.86 -7.05 17.43
CA ILE A 194 9.43 -5.77 16.98
C ILE A 194 8.50 -5.17 15.93
N SER A 195 8.09 -3.93 16.13
CA SER A 195 7.28 -3.19 15.15
C SER A 195 8.17 -2.48 14.14
N GLY A 196 9.32 -1.96 14.58
CA GLY A 196 10.23 -1.21 13.72
C GLY A 196 11.56 -0.88 14.40
N PHE A 197 12.33 -0.02 13.73
CA PHE A 197 13.71 0.28 14.11
C PHE A 197 13.96 1.79 14.05
N ARG A 198 14.88 2.27 14.88
CA ARG A 198 15.37 3.66 14.88
C ARG A 198 16.89 3.71 14.81
N ASP A 199 17.41 4.59 13.96
CA ASP A 199 18.81 5.00 13.98
C ASP A 199 18.87 6.40 14.60
N ASN A 200 19.34 6.47 15.84
CA ASN A 200 19.15 7.64 16.70
C ASN A 200 17.65 7.96 16.83
N GLU A 201 17.23 9.15 16.38
CA GLU A 201 15.83 9.58 16.39
C GLU A 201 15.10 9.26 15.07
N ALA A 202 15.81 8.85 14.02
CA ALA A 202 15.23 8.62 12.71
C ALA A 202 14.59 7.23 12.62
N ASN A 203 13.30 7.18 12.28
CA ASN A 203 12.61 5.93 11.98
C ASN A 203 13.20 5.31 10.73
N GLN A 204 13.45 4.01 10.79
CA GLN A 204 13.93 3.24 9.65
C GLN A 204 12.74 2.58 8.95
N VAL A 205 12.71 2.59 7.62
CA VAL A 205 11.65 2.00 6.79
C VAL A 205 12.20 0.88 5.91
N GLY A 206 11.34 -0.02 5.43
CA GLY A 206 11.78 -1.21 4.68
C GLY A 206 12.19 -2.39 5.58
N LEU A 207 12.00 -2.25 6.89
CA LEU A 207 12.22 -3.30 7.89
C LEU A 207 10.85 -3.76 8.43
N PRO A 208 10.34 -4.92 8.00
CA PRO A 208 8.99 -5.35 8.37
C PRO A 208 8.90 -5.69 9.86
N SER A 209 7.73 -5.44 10.46
CA SER A 209 7.41 -5.94 11.79
C SER A 209 7.53 -7.46 11.87
N ILE A 210 7.97 -7.96 13.02
CA ILE A 210 8.32 -9.36 13.20
C ILE A 210 7.90 -9.88 14.58
N LYS A 211 7.32 -11.08 14.58
CA LYS A 211 6.95 -11.80 15.81
C LYS A 211 8.05 -12.77 16.20
N ASN A 212 8.13 -13.05 17.50
CA ASN A 212 9.00 -14.08 18.07
C ASN A 212 10.48 -13.90 17.68
N LEU A 213 10.95 -12.64 17.63
CA LEU A 213 12.35 -12.33 17.34
C LEU A 213 13.05 -11.90 18.63
N LYS A 214 13.94 -12.76 19.11
CA LYS A 214 14.72 -12.49 20.33
C LYS A 214 15.95 -11.64 20.09
N PHE A 215 16.57 -11.81 18.93
CA PHE A 215 17.86 -11.22 18.60
C PHE A 215 17.80 -10.52 17.25
N VAL A 216 18.40 -9.33 17.19
CA VAL A 216 18.67 -8.61 15.95
C VAL A 216 20.17 -8.40 15.85
N PHE A 217 20.78 -8.82 14.75
CA PHE A 217 22.20 -8.63 14.49
C PHE A 217 22.36 -7.40 13.61
N VAL A 218 23.03 -6.37 14.12
CA VAL A 218 23.23 -5.10 13.42
C VAL A 218 24.71 -4.97 13.07
N TYR A 219 25.05 -5.09 11.79
CA TYR A 219 26.41 -5.04 11.28
C TYR A 219 26.81 -3.62 10.89
N TRP A 220 28.04 -3.30 11.23
CA TRP A 220 28.69 -2.02 10.95
C TRP A 220 29.96 -2.27 10.14
N ASN A 221 30.14 -1.51 9.07
CA ASN A 221 31.42 -1.42 8.40
C ASN A 221 32.29 -0.40 9.19
N LYS A 222 33.59 -0.65 9.37
CA LYS A 222 34.48 0.34 9.99
C LYS A 222 35.09 1.20 8.88
N PRO A 223 35.03 2.55 8.95
CA PRO A 223 34.61 3.39 10.09
C PRO A 223 33.19 3.99 9.94
N ALA A 224 32.24 3.30 9.32
CA ALA A 224 30.92 3.85 9.00
C ALA A 224 30.17 4.39 10.23
N ALA A 225 29.55 5.55 10.04
CA ALA A 225 28.76 6.23 11.05
C ALA A 225 27.36 5.62 11.26
N LYS A 226 26.91 4.75 10.35
CA LYS A 226 25.61 4.09 10.36
C LYS A 226 25.73 2.57 10.13
N PRO A 227 24.77 1.75 10.60
CA PRO A 227 24.77 0.32 10.33
C PRO A 227 24.43 0.03 8.87
N VAL A 228 25.06 -1.00 8.31
CA VAL A 228 24.99 -1.31 6.87
C VAL A 228 24.04 -2.47 6.61
N LEU A 229 24.03 -3.47 7.50
CA LEU A 229 23.26 -4.70 7.33
C LEU A 229 22.58 -5.09 8.64
N ILE A 230 21.34 -5.59 8.56
CA ILE A 230 20.60 -6.19 9.66
C ILE A 230 20.30 -7.64 9.32
N HIS A 231 20.46 -8.54 10.29
CA HIS A 231 20.14 -9.96 10.15
C HIS A 231 19.19 -10.43 11.26
N TYR A 232 18.11 -11.09 10.85
CA TYR A 232 17.18 -11.79 11.72
C TYR A 232 17.49 -13.29 11.69
N PRO A 233 17.91 -13.91 12.81
CA PRO A 233 18.24 -15.33 12.90
C PRO A 233 16.97 -16.21 12.94
N GLN A 234 16.03 -16.00 12.02
CA GLN A 234 14.84 -16.83 11.87
C GLN A 234 15.13 -18.01 10.93
N SER A 235 14.14 -18.89 10.76
CA SER A 235 14.17 -19.95 9.74
C SER A 235 13.04 -19.70 8.75
N PRO A 236 13.33 -19.29 7.50
CA PRO A 236 14.66 -18.97 6.97
C PRO A 236 15.24 -17.67 7.56
N PRO A 237 16.58 -17.50 7.56
CA PRO A 237 17.20 -16.26 8.00
C PRO A 237 16.86 -15.13 7.02
N ARG A 238 16.73 -13.91 7.55
CA ARG A 238 16.37 -12.73 6.75
C ARG A 238 17.44 -11.67 6.92
N CYS A 239 17.90 -11.10 5.82
CA CYS A 239 18.92 -10.07 5.82
C CYS A 239 18.37 -8.80 5.17
N PHE A 240 18.74 -7.64 5.68
CA PHE A 240 18.32 -6.35 5.18
C PHE A 240 19.53 -5.47 4.99
N ARG A 241 19.70 -4.95 3.78
CA ARG A 241 20.76 -4.01 3.42
C ARG A 241 20.17 -2.61 3.41
N ARG A 242 20.82 -1.66 4.10
CA ARG A 242 20.44 -0.24 4.01
C ARG A 242 20.60 0.22 2.56
N ASN A 243 19.83 1.18 2.07
CA ASN A 243 20.00 1.60 0.67
C ASN A 243 21.27 2.45 0.45
N SER A 244 21.64 3.30 1.39
CA SER A 244 22.91 4.06 1.37
C SER A 244 23.35 4.44 2.78
N ASP A 245 24.56 4.98 2.93
CA ASP A 245 25.08 5.43 4.23
C ASP A 245 24.29 6.58 4.87
N ASN A 246 23.53 7.33 4.07
CA ASN A 246 22.78 8.49 4.54
C ASN A 246 21.27 8.24 4.64
N ASP A 247 20.76 7.20 3.97
CA ASP A 247 19.34 6.88 3.96
C ASP A 247 18.90 6.14 5.24
N ASP A 248 17.60 6.20 5.49
CA ASP A 248 16.90 5.48 6.56
C ASP A 248 16.03 4.32 5.99
N THR A 249 16.28 3.93 4.74
CA THR A 249 15.53 2.93 3.99
C THR A 249 16.34 1.64 3.87
N TRP A 250 15.65 0.50 3.91
CA TRP A 250 16.25 -0.84 3.92
C TRP A 250 15.57 -1.75 2.90
N VAL A 251 16.34 -2.68 2.35
CA VAL A 251 15.85 -3.68 1.38
C VAL A 251 16.19 -5.07 1.87
N GLU A 252 15.22 -5.97 1.81
CA GLU A 252 15.44 -7.40 2.08
C GLU A 252 16.28 -8.04 0.96
N VAL A 253 17.32 -8.78 1.36
CA VAL A 253 18.22 -9.52 0.48
C VAL A 253 18.21 -11.00 0.87
N SER A 254 18.32 -11.90 -0.12
CA SER A 254 18.14 -13.35 0.10
C SER A 254 19.12 -14.00 1.07
N ARG A 255 20.33 -13.45 1.20
CA ARG A 255 21.36 -13.98 2.10
C ARG A 255 22.40 -12.93 2.47
N TYR A 256 23.04 -13.15 3.61
CA TYR A 256 24.26 -12.45 3.98
C TYR A 256 25.32 -12.66 2.90
N GLN A 257 25.90 -11.56 2.42
CA GLN A 257 27.04 -11.57 1.52
C GLN A 257 27.99 -10.49 2.02
N GLU A 258 29.25 -10.85 2.30
CA GLU A 258 30.26 -9.89 2.80
C GLU A 258 30.44 -8.69 1.86
N GLN A 259 30.22 -8.89 0.56
CA GLN A 259 30.26 -7.84 -0.47
C GLN A 259 29.28 -6.69 -0.16
N LEU A 260 28.10 -6.99 0.38
CA LEU A 260 27.08 -5.99 0.72
C LEU A 260 27.54 -5.02 1.82
N LEU A 261 28.53 -5.41 2.64
CA LEU A 261 29.09 -4.53 3.66
C LEU A 261 29.99 -3.45 3.06
N ASN A 262 30.54 -3.67 1.87
CA ASN A 262 31.48 -2.77 1.21
C ASN A 262 30.85 -1.87 0.16
N ASP A 263 29.69 -2.24 -0.37
CA ASP A 263 28.94 -1.38 -1.29
C ASP A 263 28.52 -0.11 -0.56
N LYS A 264 28.69 1.07 -1.17
CA LYS A 264 28.24 2.35 -0.57
C LYS A 264 26.73 2.55 -0.72
N GLU A 265 26.21 2.12 -1.86
CA GLU A 265 24.82 2.27 -2.27
C GLU A 265 24.30 0.94 -2.80
N TYR A 266 23.08 0.58 -2.44
CA TYR A 266 22.40 -0.62 -2.90
C TYR A 266 20.94 -0.29 -3.19
N TYR A 267 20.59 -0.25 -4.47
CA TYR A 267 19.22 -0.08 -4.95
C TYR A 267 18.95 -1.21 -5.93
N PRO A 268 18.20 -2.24 -5.55
CA PRO A 268 17.97 -3.37 -6.44
C PRO A 268 17.27 -2.89 -7.71
N SER A 269 17.72 -3.41 -8.85
CA SER A 269 17.03 -3.24 -10.12
C SER A 269 16.09 -4.43 -10.31
N ILE A 270 14.78 -4.18 -10.25
CA ILE A 270 13.78 -5.25 -10.29
C ILE A 270 12.89 -5.18 -11.51
N THR A 271 12.41 -6.36 -11.93
CA THR A 271 11.33 -6.50 -12.89
C THR A 271 9.99 -6.53 -12.15
N ILE A 272 9.19 -5.49 -12.31
CA ILE A 272 7.85 -5.43 -11.70
C ILE A 272 6.87 -6.24 -12.53
N ASP A 273 6.25 -7.25 -11.92
CA ASP A 273 5.10 -7.96 -12.50
C ASP A 273 3.78 -7.39 -11.99
N LEU A 274 3.14 -6.57 -12.83
CA LEU A 274 1.86 -5.92 -12.52
C LEU A 274 0.68 -6.90 -12.43
N MET A 275 0.85 -8.16 -12.88
CA MET A 275 -0.19 -9.19 -12.80
C MET A 275 -0.34 -9.77 -11.38
N SER A 276 0.68 -9.64 -10.53
CA SER A 276 0.68 -10.29 -9.22
C SER A 276 -0.43 -9.77 -8.32
N ALA A 277 -1.41 -10.63 -8.02
CA ALA A 277 -2.62 -10.30 -7.29
C ALA A 277 -2.45 -10.56 -5.78
N ASN A 278 -2.08 -9.54 -5.00
CA ASN A 278 -2.02 -9.56 -3.52
C ASN A 278 -1.02 -10.55 -2.90
N VAL A 279 -0.19 -11.20 -3.71
CA VAL A 279 0.81 -12.15 -3.25
C VAL A 279 2.18 -11.52 -3.45
N PRO A 280 3.01 -11.41 -2.38
CA PRO A 280 4.40 -11.02 -2.53
C PRO A 280 5.12 -11.97 -3.49
N TYR A 281 6.01 -11.45 -4.31
CA TYR A 281 6.83 -12.25 -5.22
C TYR A 281 8.31 -11.92 -5.05
N THR A 282 9.17 -12.79 -5.59
CA THR A 282 10.62 -12.59 -5.56
C THR A 282 11.11 -12.24 -6.96
N ASP A 283 11.88 -11.16 -7.07
CA ASP A 283 12.61 -10.80 -8.28
C ASP A 283 14.07 -10.54 -7.90
N ASN A 284 15.02 -11.21 -8.57
CA ASN A 284 16.44 -11.08 -8.28
C ASN A 284 16.80 -11.16 -6.78
N SER A 285 16.24 -12.14 -6.06
CA SER A 285 16.41 -12.31 -4.60
C SER A 285 15.81 -11.22 -3.70
N VAL A 286 15.04 -10.28 -4.26
CA VAL A 286 14.33 -9.24 -3.51
C VAL A 286 12.86 -9.59 -3.43
N ILE A 287 12.29 -9.48 -2.24
CA ILE A 287 10.87 -9.73 -2.01
C ILE A 287 10.08 -8.44 -2.25
N VAL A 288 9.24 -8.45 -3.28
CA VAL A 288 8.33 -7.36 -3.62
C VAL A 288 6.99 -7.62 -2.94
N THR A 289 6.56 -6.70 -2.07
CA THR A 289 5.23 -6.75 -1.46
C THR A 289 4.21 -6.17 -2.43
N VAL A 290 3.05 -6.82 -2.52
CA VAL A 290 1.90 -6.29 -3.26
C VAL A 290 0.76 -6.00 -2.28
N ARG A 291 0.31 -4.74 -2.26
CA ARG A 291 -0.86 -4.30 -1.49
C ARG A 291 -1.99 -3.96 -2.44
N ASN A 292 -3.20 -4.36 -2.09
CA ASN A 292 -4.38 -4.04 -2.88
C ASN A 292 -5.37 -3.24 -2.07
N THR A 293 -5.90 -2.22 -2.71
CA THR A 293 -6.99 -1.40 -2.19
C THR A 293 -8.05 -1.28 -3.26
N ILE A 294 -9.31 -1.43 -2.87
CA ILE A 294 -10.45 -1.15 -3.76
C ILE A 294 -10.59 0.37 -3.86
N VAL A 295 -10.72 0.86 -5.08
CA VAL A 295 -10.94 2.28 -5.36
C VAL A 295 -12.40 2.46 -5.78
N GLU A 296 -13.03 3.51 -5.26
CA GLU A 296 -14.43 3.83 -5.52
C GLU A 296 -14.75 3.86 -7.02
N GLY A 297 -15.90 3.28 -7.42
CA GLY A 297 -16.30 3.18 -8.83
C GLY A 297 -15.97 1.83 -9.48
N GLY A 298 -15.59 0.85 -8.65
CA GLY A 298 -15.24 -0.50 -9.08
C GLY A 298 -13.90 -0.56 -9.78
N TYR A 299 -12.92 0.14 -9.23
CA TYR A 299 -11.53 0.06 -9.60
C TYR A 299 -10.75 -0.67 -8.50
N SER A 300 -9.58 -1.18 -8.83
CA SER A 300 -8.64 -1.69 -7.84
C SER A 300 -7.27 -1.09 -8.08
N LYS A 301 -6.55 -0.87 -6.98
CA LYS A 301 -5.17 -0.38 -6.90
C LYS A 301 -4.30 -1.54 -6.43
N PHE A 302 -3.22 -1.87 -7.15
CA PHE A 302 -2.20 -2.82 -6.72
C PHE A 302 -0.87 -2.09 -6.61
N GLU A 303 -0.40 -1.86 -5.40
CA GLU A 303 0.86 -1.20 -5.09
C GLU A 303 1.96 -2.24 -4.85
N HIS A 304 2.98 -2.20 -5.70
CA HIS A 304 4.20 -3.00 -5.61
C HIS A 304 5.28 -2.16 -4.95
N SER A 305 5.82 -2.61 -3.80
CA SER A 305 6.84 -1.87 -3.06
C SER A 305 7.74 -2.79 -2.23
N LEU A 306 8.85 -2.23 -1.73
CA LEU A 306 9.73 -2.89 -0.77
C LEU A 306 9.44 -2.43 0.66
N ARG A 307 8.17 -2.07 0.96
CA ARG A 307 7.70 -1.56 2.27
C ARG A 307 8.53 -0.38 2.80
N GLY A 308 8.91 0.55 1.92
CA GLY A 308 9.77 1.70 2.23
C GLY A 308 11.23 1.53 1.88
N GLY A 309 11.66 0.31 1.51
CA GLY A 309 12.90 0.14 0.76
C GLY A 309 12.81 0.80 -0.61
N LEU A 310 13.92 1.39 -1.05
CA LEU A 310 14.00 2.05 -2.36
C LEU A 310 14.41 1.09 -3.46
N VAL A 311 13.88 1.30 -4.66
CA VAL A 311 14.06 0.40 -5.80
C VAL A 311 14.29 1.14 -7.11
N MET A 312 15.01 0.50 -8.03
CA MET A 312 15.12 0.92 -9.43
C MET A 312 14.31 -0.02 -10.31
N ILE A 313 13.57 0.51 -11.29
CA ILE A 313 12.84 -0.33 -12.25
C ILE A 313 13.82 -0.76 -13.35
N ALA A 314 14.09 -2.06 -13.45
CA ALA A 314 14.73 -2.64 -14.63
C ALA A 314 13.73 -2.70 -15.79
N GLN A 315 12.52 -3.17 -15.47
CA GLN A 315 11.46 -3.45 -16.44
C GLN A 315 10.11 -3.50 -15.72
N ALA A 316 9.05 -3.05 -16.37
CA ALA A 316 7.68 -3.37 -16.00
C ALA A 316 7.12 -4.41 -16.98
N LYS A 317 6.44 -5.43 -16.46
CA LYS A 317 5.73 -6.43 -17.28
C LYS A 317 4.33 -6.68 -16.72
N HIS A 318 3.47 -7.18 -17.59
CA HIS A 318 2.19 -7.75 -17.20
C HIS A 318 2.12 -9.15 -17.77
N SER A 319 2.23 -10.16 -16.90
CA SER A 319 2.46 -11.55 -17.32
C SER A 319 3.77 -11.64 -18.14
N SER A 320 3.75 -12.29 -19.30
CA SER A 320 4.91 -12.36 -20.21
C SER A 320 5.14 -11.10 -21.05
N ASN A 321 4.24 -10.10 -21.00
CA ASN A 321 4.33 -8.93 -21.86
C ASN A 321 5.11 -7.80 -21.19
N VAL A 322 6.27 -7.47 -21.75
CA VAL A 322 7.06 -6.31 -21.36
C VAL A 322 6.35 -5.00 -21.74
N LEU A 323 6.36 -4.02 -20.83
CA LEU A 323 5.82 -2.68 -21.01
C LEU A 323 6.99 -1.70 -21.16
N ASN A 324 7.62 -1.68 -22.34
CA ASN A 324 8.91 -0.99 -22.58
C ASN A 324 8.89 0.52 -22.31
N ASP A 325 7.73 1.17 -22.37
CA ASP A 325 7.63 2.63 -22.23
C ASP A 325 7.48 3.09 -20.77
N ILE A 326 7.36 2.17 -19.82
CA ILE A 326 7.27 2.48 -18.38
C ILE A 326 8.67 2.35 -17.78
N LEU A 327 9.43 3.44 -17.85
CA LEU A 327 10.79 3.54 -17.35
C LEU A 327 10.92 4.73 -16.41
N SER A 328 11.80 4.59 -15.41
CA SER A 328 12.22 5.70 -14.55
C SER A 328 13.69 5.52 -14.17
N ASN A 329 14.43 6.62 -14.15
CA ASN A 329 15.79 6.68 -13.60
C ASN A 329 15.79 7.09 -12.12
N ASP A 330 14.61 7.40 -11.57
CA ASP A 330 14.48 7.80 -10.17
C ASP A 330 14.45 6.56 -9.27
N LYS A 331 14.94 6.73 -8.03
CA LYS A 331 14.74 5.77 -6.95
C LYS A 331 13.26 5.84 -6.54
N LEU A 332 12.57 4.72 -6.53
CA LEU A 332 11.13 4.66 -6.28
C LEU A 332 10.80 4.09 -4.91
N ASP A 333 9.74 4.62 -4.30
CA ASP A 333 9.07 4.05 -3.13
C ASP A 333 8.15 2.90 -3.54
N SER A 334 7.42 3.08 -4.66
CA SER A 334 6.44 2.12 -5.14
C SER A 334 6.10 2.28 -6.63
N ILE A 335 5.56 1.20 -7.20
CA ILE A 335 4.88 1.16 -8.50
C ILE A 335 3.44 0.72 -8.25
N THR A 336 2.47 1.48 -8.73
CA THR A 336 1.05 1.17 -8.54
C THR A 336 0.36 0.94 -9.87
N ALA A 337 -0.38 -0.16 -9.99
CA ALA A 337 -1.25 -0.44 -11.13
C ALA A 337 -2.72 -0.26 -10.77
N TYR A 338 -3.48 0.41 -11.63
CA TYR A 338 -4.92 0.60 -11.47
C TYR A 338 -5.70 -0.18 -12.52
N TYR A 339 -6.66 -0.99 -12.09
CA TYR A 339 -7.47 -1.84 -12.96
C TYR A 339 -8.95 -1.47 -12.90
N SER A 340 -9.67 -1.70 -14.00
CA SER A 340 -11.14 -1.73 -14.01
C SER A 340 -11.64 -3.07 -13.47
N GLY A 341 -12.23 -3.09 -12.28
CA GLY A 341 -12.60 -4.30 -11.53
C GLY A 341 -11.48 -4.75 -10.59
N ASP A 342 -11.52 -6.00 -10.15
CA ASP A 342 -10.69 -6.61 -9.09
C ASP A 342 -9.71 -7.67 -9.62
N ASP A 343 -9.53 -7.74 -10.93
CA ASP A 343 -8.85 -8.84 -11.62
C ASP A 343 -7.60 -8.33 -12.36
N PRO A 344 -6.42 -8.37 -11.69
CA PRO A 344 -5.15 -7.96 -12.27
C PRO A 344 -4.59 -9.03 -13.23
N GLY A 345 -5.24 -10.19 -13.36
CA GLY A 345 -4.85 -11.22 -14.31
C GLY A 345 -5.02 -10.77 -15.77
N ARG A 346 -5.88 -9.78 -15.99
CA ARG A 346 -6.30 -9.32 -17.31
C ARG A 346 -5.62 -8.01 -17.67
N LYS A 347 -4.57 -8.08 -18.49
CA LYS A 347 -3.83 -6.91 -19.03
C LYS A 347 -4.76 -5.91 -19.68
N GLU A 348 -5.82 -6.39 -20.31
CA GLU A 348 -6.78 -5.53 -20.96
C GLU A 348 -7.63 -4.73 -19.97
N LYS A 349 -7.61 -5.00 -18.66
CA LYS A 349 -8.24 -4.22 -17.58
C LYS A 349 -7.33 -3.15 -16.96
N LEU A 350 -6.02 -3.18 -17.22
CA LEU A 350 -5.05 -2.20 -16.71
C LEU A 350 -5.29 -0.82 -17.34
N LEU A 351 -5.57 0.19 -16.52
CA LEU A 351 -5.93 1.54 -16.96
C LEU A 351 -4.75 2.51 -16.89
N LEU A 352 -4.08 2.51 -15.74
CA LEU A 352 -3.10 3.51 -15.34
C LEU A 352 -1.99 2.84 -14.52
N VAL A 353 -0.75 3.27 -14.70
CA VAL A 353 0.39 2.89 -13.87
C VAL A 353 0.97 4.16 -13.25
N GLU A 354 1.16 4.19 -11.95
CA GLU A 354 1.78 5.28 -11.20
C GLU A 354 3.16 4.83 -10.70
N LEU A 355 4.18 5.67 -10.89
CA LEU A 355 5.50 5.53 -10.28
C LEU A 355 5.65 6.62 -9.21
N ARG A 356 5.88 6.20 -7.96
CA ARG A 356 6.10 7.12 -6.83
C ARG A 356 7.60 7.18 -6.52
N SER A 357 8.20 8.35 -6.70
CA SER A 357 9.62 8.57 -6.40
C SER A 357 9.87 8.62 -4.89
N SER A 358 11.13 8.41 -4.51
CA SER A 358 11.59 8.42 -3.13
C SER A 358 11.11 9.64 -2.33
N GLY A 359 10.58 9.39 -1.13
CA GLY A 359 10.03 10.41 -0.26
C GLY A 359 8.61 10.86 -0.63
N GLY A 360 7.99 10.22 -1.62
CA GLY A 360 6.63 10.54 -2.07
C GLY A 360 6.45 11.95 -2.62
N THR A 361 7.52 12.59 -3.08
CA THR A 361 7.52 13.98 -3.54
C THR A 361 7.30 14.12 -5.04
N LYS A 362 7.26 13.03 -5.80
CA LYS A 362 7.08 13.08 -7.26
C LYS A 362 6.33 11.84 -7.74
N TYR A 363 5.32 12.09 -8.57
CA TYR A 363 4.46 11.05 -9.13
C TYR A 363 4.48 11.09 -10.65
N GLU A 364 4.81 9.97 -11.28
CA GLU A 364 4.69 9.80 -12.73
C GLU A 364 3.56 8.84 -13.07
N TYR A 365 2.78 9.17 -14.09
CA TYR A 365 1.59 8.42 -14.48
C TYR A 365 1.70 7.98 -15.94
N PHE A 366 1.37 6.73 -16.23
CA PHE A 366 1.44 6.14 -17.56
C PHE A 366 0.10 5.50 -17.91
N HIS A 367 -0.38 5.74 -19.12
CA HIS A 367 -1.59 5.12 -19.63
C HIS A 367 -1.40 4.67 -21.08
N ARG A 368 -2.33 3.87 -21.57
CA ARG A 368 -2.46 3.56 -23.00
C ARG A 368 -3.62 4.36 -23.59
N GLU A 369 -3.48 4.76 -24.86
CA GLU A 369 -4.53 5.52 -25.56
C GLU A 369 -5.82 4.72 -25.75
N THR A 370 -5.67 3.44 -26.11
CA THR A 370 -6.80 2.51 -26.30
C THR A 370 -6.49 1.17 -25.62
N LYS A 371 -7.52 0.34 -25.41
CA LYS A 371 -7.38 -0.98 -24.76
C LYS A 371 -6.35 -1.89 -25.44
N SER A 372 -6.19 -1.76 -26.75
CA SER A 372 -5.29 -2.60 -27.55
C SER A 372 -4.00 -1.90 -27.97
N ALA A 373 -3.78 -0.65 -27.53
CA ALA A 373 -2.54 0.06 -27.87
C ALA A 373 -1.33 -0.70 -27.28
N PRO A 374 -0.28 -0.96 -28.08
CA PRO A 374 0.88 -1.72 -27.64
C PRO A 374 1.80 -0.90 -26.73
N THR A 375 1.75 0.43 -26.85
CA THR A 375 2.63 1.38 -26.16
C THR A 375 1.93 2.07 -25.00
N TRP A 376 2.73 2.50 -24.04
CA TRP A 376 2.31 3.35 -22.92
C TRP A 376 2.89 4.76 -23.11
N SER A 377 2.12 5.76 -22.72
CA SER A 377 2.52 7.17 -22.77
C SER A 377 2.32 7.81 -21.40
N LYS A 378 3.17 8.79 -21.07
CA LYS A 378 2.98 9.60 -19.87
C LYS A 378 1.61 10.30 -19.94
N TYR A 379 0.84 10.21 -18.85
CA TYR A 379 -0.46 10.87 -18.71
C TYR A 379 -0.25 12.38 -18.54
N SER A 380 -1.16 13.18 -19.10
CA SER A 380 -1.09 14.65 -18.97
C SER A 380 -1.20 15.07 -17.50
N GLY A 381 -0.25 15.88 -17.02
CA GLY A 381 -0.14 16.24 -15.59
C GLY A 381 0.77 15.31 -14.77
N SER A 382 1.43 14.34 -15.40
CA SER A 382 2.48 13.52 -14.78
C SER A 382 3.73 14.35 -14.43
N GLY A 383 4.43 13.95 -13.35
CA GLY A 383 5.70 14.53 -12.93
C GLY A 383 5.60 15.66 -11.90
N GLY A 384 4.39 15.94 -11.40
CA GLY A 384 4.15 16.91 -10.33
C GLY A 384 4.47 16.37 -8.93
N GLU A 385 4.54 17.29 -7.96
CA GLU A 385 4.82 16.95 -6.56
C GLU A 385 3.61 16.39 -5.82
N THR A 386 2.42 16.67 -6.34
CA THR A 386 1.15 16.23 -5.77
C THR A 386 0.65 14.99 -6.46
N LYS A 387 0.22 14.01 -5.67
CA LYS A 387 -0.57 12.88 -6.14
C LYS A 387 -1.82 13.37 -6.89
N LEU A 388 -2.26 12.61 -7.89
CA LEU A 388 -3.43 12.92 -8.68
C LEU A 388 -4.69 13.03 -7.79
N SER A 389 -5.20 14.25 -7.59
CA SER A 389 -6.33 14.53 -6.70
C SER A 389 -7.66 13.96 -7.21
N ASN A 390 -7.87 13.96 -8.53
CA ASN A 390 -9.08 13.45 -9.18
C ASN A 390 -8.86 12.06 -9.78
N LEU A 391 -8.29 11.14 -8.98
CA LEU A 391 -7.95 9.79 -9.43
C LEU A 391 -9.16 9.05 -10.01
N LYS A 392 -10.30 9.04 -9.30
CA LYS A 392 -11.52 8.36 -9.75
C LYS A 392 -12.01 8.90 -11.09
N GLU A 393 -12.10 10.22 -11.25
CA GLU A 393 -12.54 10.86 -12.50
C GLU A 393 -11.60 10.50 -13.66
N THR A 394 -10.30 10.42 -13.39
CA THR A 394 -9.29 9.99 -14.36
C THR A 394 -9.49 8.53 -14.77
N LEU A 395 -9.72 7.64 -13.81
CA LEU A 395 -10.01 6.23 -14.08
C LEU A 395 -11.32 6.07 -14.87
N ASP A 396 -12.36 6.84 -14.55
CA ASP A 396 -13.63 6.89 -15.29
C ASP A 396 -13.43 7.33 -16.74
N LYS A 397 -12.62 8.37 -16.97
CA LYS A 397 -12.24 8.85 -18.32
C LYS A 397 -11.49 7.77 -19.10
N LEU A 398 -10.45 7.19 -18.51
CA LEU A 398 -9.66 6.13 -19.16
C LEU A 398 -10.51 4.89 -19.46
N LYS A 399 -11.38 4.48 -18.54
CA LYS A 399 -12.31 3.36 -18.75
C LYS A 399 -13.26 3.63 -19.90
N LYS A 400 -13.81 4.85 -20.02
CA LYS A 400 -14.71 5.22 -21.12
C LYS A 400 -14.02 5.14 -22.49
N VAL A 401 -12.75 5.54 -22.57
CA VAL A 401 -11.96 5.50 -23.81
C VAL A 401 -11.53 4.07 -24.15
N GLN A 402 -11.05 3.31 -23.17
CA GLN A 402 -10.53 1.95 -23.39
C GLN A 402 -11.66 0.91 -23.52
N PHE A 403 -12.82 1.14 -22.91
CA PHE A 403 -13.98 0.23 -22.93
C PHE A 403 -15.25 1.00 -23.31
N PRO A 404 -15.37 1.46 -24.56
CA PRO A 404 -16.59 2.11 -25.00
C PRO A 404 -17.76 1.15 -24.80
N SER A 405 -18.79 1.58 -24.07
CA SER A 405 -20.00 0.80 -23.86
C SER A 405 -20.72 0.66 -25.20
N GLY A 406 -20.41 -0.41 -25.94
CA GLY A 406 -20.85 -0.65 -27.33
C GLY A 406 -22.37 -0.73 -27.55
N LYS A 407 -23.18 -0.40 -26.54
CA LYS A 407 -24.64 -0.40 -26.61
C LYS A 407 -25.25 0.95 -27.02
N SER A 408 -24.54 2.08 -26.92
CA SER A 408 -25.19 3.38 -27.21
C SER A 408 -24.96 3.90 -28.63
N THR A 409 -23.77 3.72 -29.21
CA THR A 409 -23.45 4.35 -30.51
C THR A 409 -23.99 3.55 -31.68
N LEU A 410 -23.87 2.21 -31.65
CA LEU A 410 -24.39 1.37 -32.73
C LEU A 410 -25.92 1.35 -32.73
N ARG A 411 -26.54 1.39 -31.55
CA ARG A 411 -28.00 1.40 -31.41
C ARG A 411 -28.60 2.76 -31.79
N LYS A 412 -27.96 3.89 -31.46
CA LYS A 412 -28.37 5.21 -31.98
C LYS A 412 -28.14 5.35 -33.49
N ALA A 413 -27.11 4.73 -34.04
CA ALA A 413 -26.90 4.69 -35.49
C ALA A 413 -27.91 3.78 -36.22
N LEU A 414 -28.31 2.66 -35.60
CA LEU A 414 -29.31 1.73 -36.14
C LEU A 414 -30.75 2.23 -35.97
N GLU A 415 -31.09 2.83 -34.83
CA GLU A 415 -32.41 3.43 -34.57
C GLU A 415 -32.63 4.72 -35.38
N GLY A 416 -31.56 5.38 -35.83
CA GLY A 416 -31.63 6.51 -36.77
C GLY A 416 -31.71 6.13 -38.26
N CYS A 417 -31.52 4.84 -38.61
CA CYS A 417 -31.52 4.36 -40.00
C CYS A 417 -32.70 3.41 -40.33
N GLY A 418 -33.61 3.17 -39.39
CA GLY A 418 -34.81 2.40 -39.63
C GLY A 418 -35.89 3.24 -40.32
N GLU A 419 -35.86 3.30 -41.66
CA GLU A 419 -37.07 3.29 -42.50
C GLU A 419 -36.80 3.28 -44.03
N THR A 420 -35.55 3.34 -44.51
CA THR A 420 -35.29 3.21 -45.97
C THR A 420 -34.34 2.05 -46.28
N GLY A 421 -34.77 1.17 -47.18
CA GLY A 421 -34.23 -0.17 -47.45
C GLY A 421 -32.81 -0.29 -48.05
N ALA A 422 -31.89 0.64 -47.76
CA ALA A 422 -30.49 0.61 -48.18
C ALA A 422 -29.50 0.30 -47.04
N ALA A 423 -29.98 -0.10 -45.86
CA ALA A 423 -29.19 -0.15 -44.62
C ALA A 423 -28.19 -1.34 -44.51
N GLY A 424 -28.34 -2.40 -45.31
CA GLY A 424 -27.47 -3.59 -45.20
C GLY A 424 -25.99 -3.32 -45.51
N GLY A 425 -25.71 -2.44 -46.48
CA GLY A 425 -24.33 -2.13 -46.89
C GLY A 425 -23.59 -1.23 -45.89
N VAL A 426 -24.28 -0.24 -45.31
CA VAL A 426 -23.65 0.76 -44.42
C VAL A 426 -23.29 0.15 -43.08
N VAL A 427 -24.11 -0.75 -42.53
CA VAL A 427 -23.81 -1.43 -41.27
C VAL A 427 -22.64 -2.39 -41.42
N ALA A 428 -22.58 -3.14 -42.53
CA ALA A 428 -21.45 -4.01 -42.83
C ALA A 428 -20.15 -3.21 -43.05
N GLU A 429 -20.21 -2.08 -43.74
CA GLU A 429 -19.06 -1.23 -43.98
C GLU A 429 -18.59 -0.53 -42.70
N ALA A 430 -19.49 -0.04 -41.83
CA ALA A 430 -19.12 0.54 -40.54
C ALA A 430 -18.48 -0.50 -39.61
N TYR A 431 -19.04 -1.72 -39.54
CA TYR A 431 -18.42 -2.81 -38.80
C TYR A 431 -17.03 -3.14 -39.34
N ASN A 432 -16.87 -3.26 -40.66
CA ASN A 432 -15.58 -3.50 -41.27
C ASN A 432 -14.61 -2.33 -41.06
N PHE A 433 -15.08 -1.08 -41.05
CA PHE A 433 -14.24 0.10 -40.87
C PHE A 433 -13.56 0.15 -39.50
N PHE A 434 -14.28 -0.25 -38.44
CA PHE A 434 -13.75 -0.24 -37.07
C PHE A 434 -13.12 -1.57 -36.65
N PHE A 435 -13.70 -2.71 -37.05
CA PHE A 435 -13.34 -4.02 -36.49
C PHE A 435 -12.68 -4.98 -37.49
N ASN A 436 -12.84 -4.76 -38.80
CA ASN A 436 -12.18 -5.59 -39.82
C ASN A 436 -11.59 -4.73 -40.94
N PRO A 437 -10.53 -3.95 -40.66
CA PRO A 437 -10.07 -2.86 -41.52
C PRO A 437 -9.60 -3.31 -42.91
N ASN A 438 -9.32 -4.60 -43.10
CA ASN A 438 -8.97 -5.16 -44.41
C ASN A 438 -10.20 -5.42 -45.30
N LYS A 439 -11.42 -5.44 -44.75
CA LYS A 439 -12.68 -5.62 -45.49
C LYS A 439 -13.48 -4.32 -45.65
N SER A 440 -12.99 -3.20 -45.12
CA SER A 440 -13.64 -1.90 -45.29
C SER A 440 -13.24 -1.28 -46.63
N ALA A 441 -14.21 -1.05 -47.50
CA ALA A 441 -14.01 -0.32 -48.75
C ALA A 441 -13.44 1.08 -48.49
N THR A 442 -13.91 1.78 -47.45
CA THR A 442 -13.49 3.14 -47.09
C THR A 442 -12.01 3.18 -46.68
N ARG A 443 -11.55 2.26 -45.83
CA ARG A 443 -10.13 2.18 -45.47
C ARG A 443 -9.25 1.73 -46.64
N GLN A 444 -9.74 0.86 -47.51
CA GLN A 444 -9.03 0.51 -48.73
C GLN A 444 -8.87 1.72 -49.66
N ILE A 445 -9.89 2.57 -49.78
CA ILE A 445 -9.82 3.82 -50.55
C ILE A 445 -8.82 4.81 -49.94
N ILE A 446 -8.86 5.02 -48.61
CA ILE A 446 -7.89 5.90 -47.91
C ILE A 446 -6.45 5.41 -48.13
N ARG A 447 -6.20 4.09 -48.04
CA ARG A 447 -4.90 3.47 -48.33
C ARG A 447 -4.45 3.65 -49.78
N LEU A 448 -5.40 3.73 -50.72
CA LEU A 448 -5.10 3.98 -52.12
C LEU A 448 -4.62 5.44 -52.33
N PHE A 449 -5.33 6.41 -51.74
CA PHE A 449 -4.96 7.83 -51.85
C PHE A 449 -3.66 8.18 -51.13
N THR A 450 -3.38 7.55 -49.98
CA THR A 450 -2.10 7.72 -49.26
C THR A 450 -0.89 7.06 -49.93
N ARG A 451 -1.08 6.30 -51.02
CA ARG A 451 0.02 5.78 -51.85
C ARG A 451 0.26 6.61 -53.12
N ILE A 452 -0.66 7.50 -53.46
CA ILE A 452 -0.61 8.37 -54.65
C ILE A 452 -0.04 9.75 -54.30
N LEU A 453 -0.13 10.13 -53.02
CA LEU A 453 0.66 11.20 -52.40
C LEU A 453 1.96 10.61 -51.85
#